data_AF-A0A5C5TSM7-F1
#
_entry.id   AF-A0A5C5TSM7-F1
#
_cell.length_a   1.000
_cell.length_b   1.000
_cell.length_c   1.000
_cell.angle_alpha   90.00
_cell.angle_beta   90.00
_cell.angle_gamma   90.00
#
_symmetry.space_group_name_H-M   'P 1'
#
loop_
_entity.id
_entity.type
_entity.pdbx_description
1 polymer ?
#
loop_
_entity_poly.entity_id
_entity_poly.type
_entity_poly.pdbx_seq_one_letter_code
_entity_poly.pdbx_strand_id
1 'polypeptide(L)'
;VSHPMTLSPTRHLVPQNALPKQQTPRSETFHPKIRKTVVEVRGGQRQRAAIARALVGERRLILADEPTGALDTTTGESVLQLLRTRVDMGAAGLLVTHEPRFAAYADRVVYLRDGHIESASQ
;
A
#
# COMPACT_ATOMS: atom_id res chain seq x y z
N VAL A 1 -0.40 -77.16 -22.54
CA VAL A 1 -1.46 -77.67 -23.44
C VAL A 1 -2.75 -77.75 -22.63
N SER A 2 -3.81 -77.09 -23.11
CA SER A 2 -5.24 -77.26 -22.76
C SER A 2 -5.84 -76.65 -21.47
N HIS A 3 -6.79 -75.71 -21.66
CA HIS A 3 -7.85 -75.25 -20.72
C HIS A 3 -8.96 -76.32 -20.57
N PRO A 4 -9.82 -76.29 -19.52
CA PRO A 4 -11.14 -75.59 -19.56
C PRO A 4 -11.64 -75.03 -18.18
N MET A 5 -12.32 -73.87 -18.14
CA MET A 5 -13.79 -73.63 -18.01
C MET A 5 -14.41 -73.91 -16.63
N THR A 6 -15.15 -72.95 -16.04
CA THR A 6 -16.56 -73.08 -15.55
C THR A 6 -17.10 -71.72 -15.01
N LEU A 7 -18.41 -71.52 -15.19
CA LEU A 7 -19.21 -70.29 -15.16
C LEU A 7 -20.03 -70.06 -13.87
N SER A 8 -20.23 -68.76 -13.52
CA SER A 8 -21.46 -68.08 -13.02
C SER A 8 -22.00 -68.37 -11.59
N PRO A 9 -22.98 -67.59 -11.03
CA PRO A 9 -23.28 -66.13 -11.05
C PRO A 9 -23.64 -65.58 -9.62
N THR A 10 -24.01 -64.28 -9.47
CA THR A 10 -25.15 -63.75 -8.63
C THR A 10 -24.94 -62.32 -8.06
N ARG A 11 -25.43 -61.35 -8.85
CA ARG A 11 -26.28 -60.16 -8.56
C ARG A 11 -26.60 -59.76 -7.11
N HIS A 12 -26.37 -58.48 -6.74
CA HIS A 12 -27.17 -57.55 -5.88
C HIS A 12 -26.44 -56.18 -5.93
N LEU A 13 -26.99 -54.96 -6.02
CA LEU A 13 -28.33 -54.38 -6.01
C LEU A 13 -28.23 -52.95 -6.63
N VAL A 14 -29.29 -52.50 -7.31
CA VAL A 14 -29.51 -51.25 -8.11
C VAL A 14 -29.98 -50.10 -7.18
N PRO A 15 -29.73 -48.77 -7.39
CA PRO A 15 -30.54 -47.91 -8.29
C PRO A 15 -29.84 -46.61 -8.79
N GLN A 16 -30.39 -45.67 -9.56
CA GLN A 16 -31.47 -45.51 -10.55
C GLN A 16 -31.30 -44.06 -11.08
N ASN A 17 -31.75 -43.82 -12.31
CA ASN A 17 -32.23 -42.54 -12.85
C ASN A 17 -31.24 -41.44 -13.24
N ALA A 18 -31.11 -41.33 -14.56
CA ALA A 18 -30.70 -40.16 -15.32
C ALA A 18 -31.65 -38.96 -15.11
N LEU A 19 -31.13 -37.74 -15.31
CA LEU A 19 -31.80 -36.53 -15.83
C LEU A 19 -30.74 -35.41 -16.05
N PRO A 20 -31.00 -34.36 -16.84
CA PRO A 20 -30.50 -34.13 -18.19
C PRO A 20 -29.28 -33.17 -18.29
N LYS A 21 -28.66 -33.13 -19.49
CA LYS A 21 -27.59 -32.18 -19.87
C LYS A 21 -28.06 -30.73 -19.68
N GLN A 22 -27.56 -30.06 -18.65
CA GLN A 22 -27.70 -28.61 -18.53
C GLN A 22 -26.56 -27.92 -19.29
N GLN A 23 -26.94 -27.17 -20.32
CA GLN A 23 -26.07 -26.26 -21.06
C GLN A 23 -25.36 -25.31 -20.09
N THR A 24 -24.05 -25.19 -20.27
CA THR A 24 -23.18 -24.23 -19.59
C THR A 24 -23.71 -22.80 -19.75
N PRO A 25 -24.03 -22.06 -18.67
CA PRO A 25 -24.05 -20.61 -18.77
C PRO A 25 -22.61 -20.18 -19.08
N ARG A 26 -22.42 -19.43 -20.18
CA ARG A 26 -21.13 -18.79 -20.49
C ARG A 26 -20.66 -18.09 -19.21
N SER A 27 -19.56 -18.56 -18.65
CA SER A 27 -18.89 -17.87 -17.56
C SER A 27 -18.53 -16.48 -18.07
N GLU A 28 -19.28 -15.47 -17.64
CA GLU A 28 -18.80 -14.10 -17.68
C GLU A 28 -17.42 -14.10 -17.05
N THR A 29 -16.43 -13.70 -17.82
CA THR A 29 -15.05 -13.55 -17.39
C THR A 29 -15.01 -12.47 -16.31
N PHE A 30 -15.21 -12.87 -15.06
CA PHE A 30 -15.00 -12.03 -13.90
C PHE A 30 -13.50 -11.77 -13.81
N HIS A 31 -13.04 -10.66 -14.40
CA HIS A 31 -11.63 -10.26 -14.38
C HIS A 31 -11.19 -10.03 -12.93
N PRO A 32 -10.38 -10.91 -12.32
CA PRO A 32 -9.99 -10.75 -10.94
C PRO A 32 -8.66 -9.99 -10.90
N LYS A 33 -8.65 -8.71 -11.29
CA LYS A 33 -7.41 -7.91 -11.24
C LYS A 33 -7.62 -6.45 -10.86
N ILE A 34 -8.34 -6.18 -9.77
CA ILE A 34 -8.15 -4.92 -9.02
C ILE A 34 -8.04 -5.23 -7.52
N ARG A 35 -7.03 -6.02 -7.17
CA ARG A 35 -6.38 -5.91 -5.86
C ARG A 35 -4.90 -5.76 -6.12
N LYS A 36 -4.45 -4.53 -6.36
CA LYS A 36 -3.05 -4.21 -6.11
C LYS A 36 -2.85 -4.38 -4.61
N THR A 37 -2.24 -5.48 -4.21
CA THR A 37 -1.72 -5.64 -2.85
C THR A 37 -0.83 -4.42 -2.58
N VAL A 38 -0.99 -3.75 -1.43
CA VAL A 38 -0.27 -2.52 -1.04
C VAL A 38 1.26 -2.63 -1.20
N VAL A 39 1.76 -3.86 -1.27
CA VAL A 39 3.15 -4.25 -1.51
C VAL A 39 3.69 -3.81 -2.89
N GLU A 40 2.86 -3.63 -3.92
CA GLU A 40 3.32 -3.23 -5.28
C GLU A 40 3.32 -1.72 -5.55
N VAL A 41 3.00 -0.91 -4.55
CA VAL A 41 3.00 0.55 -4.71
C VAL A 41 4.45 1.04 -4.60
N ARG A 42 5.02 1.60 -5.68
CA ARG A 42 6.36 2.22 -5.67
C ARG A 42 6.47 3.17 -4.46
N GLY A 43 7.63 3.21 -3.80
CA GLY A 43 7.84 3.98 -2.56
C GLY A 43 7.24 5.39 -2.61
N GLY A 44 7.54 6.14 -3.68
CA GLY A 44 7.00 7.50 -3.87
C GLY A 44 5.48 7.61 -4.11
N GLN A 45 4.80 6.56 -4.57
CA GLN A 45 3.32 6.55 -4.61
C GLN A 45 2.72 6.37 -3.21
N ARG A 46 3.33 5.52 -2.37
CA ARG A 46 2.91 5.33 -0.98
C ARG A 46 3.13 6.60 -0.16
N GLN A 47 4.26 7.27 -0.37
CA GLN A 47 4.59 8.53 0.29
C GLN A 47 3.63 9.66 -0.11
N ARG A 48 3.36 9.82 -1.41
CA ARG A 48 2.35 10.80 -1.89
C ARG A 48 0.96 10.57 -1.28
N ALA A 49 0.52 9.31 -1.18
CA ALA A 49 -0.75 8.98 -0.53
C ALA A 49 -0.74 9.31 0.99
N ALA A 50 0.38 9.08 1.67
CA ALA A 50 0.53 9.46 3.08
C ALA A 50 0.47 10.98 3.27
N ILE A 51 1.17 11.74 2.43
CA ILE A 51 1.17 13.20 2.44
C ILE A 51 -0.24 13.74 2.17
N ALA A 52 -0.93 13.23 1.14
CA ALA A 52 -2.31 13.62 0.85
C ALA A 52 -3.23 13.42 2.07
N ARG A 53 -3.10 12.30 2.79
CA ARG A 53 -3.87 12.03 4.02
C ARG A 53 -3.52 12.97 5.17
N ALA A 54 -2.25 13.36 5.30
CA ALA A 54 -1.81 14.32 6.31
C ALA A 54 -2.38 15.73 6.07
N LEU A 55 -2.71 16.05 4.82
CA LEU A 55 -3.13 17.38 4.38
C LEU A 55 -4.65 17.52 4.19
N VAL A 56 -5.42 16.44 4.31
CA VAL A 56 -6.88 16.51 4.22
C VAL A 56 -7.48 17.21 5.44
N GLY A 57 -8.32 18.20 5.17
CA GLY A 57 -9.02 19.02 6.17
C GLY A 57 -8.15 20.10 6.81
N GLU A 58 -8.70 20.72 7.84
CA GLU A 58 -8.00 21.71 8.68
C GLU A 58 -7.21 20.97 9.76
N ARG A 59 -5.88 20.95 9.63
CA ARG A 59 -4.98 20.37 10.63
C ARG A 59 -4.25 21.48 11.35
N ARG A 60 -4.25 21.41 12.68
CA ARG A 60 -3.52 22.36 13.53
C ARG A 60 -2.06 21.96 13.76
N LEU A 61 -1.70 20.72 13.45
CA LEU A 61 -0.35 20.16 13.63
C LEU A 61 -0.01 19.19 12.51
N ILE A 62 1.21 19.30 11.99
CA ILE A 62 1.80 18.41 10.99
C ILE A 62 3.11 17.87 11.56
N LEU A 63 3.21 16.54 11.63
CA LEU A 63 4.44 15.83 11.97
C LEU A 63 4.93 15.09 10.72
N ALA A 64 6.12 15.43 10.25
CA ALA A 64 6.69 14.92 9.02
C ALA A 64 8.04 14.27 9.32
N ASP A 65 8.03 12.96 9.53
CA ASP A 65 9.23 12.15 9.76
C ASP A 65 9.77 11.63 8.42
N GLU A 66 10.89 12.19 7.97
CA GLU A 66 11.53 11.91 6.68
C GLU A 66 10.55 11.87 5.50
N PRO A 67 9.77 12.96 5.26
CA PRO A 67 8.65 12.98 4.32
C PRO A 67 9.07 12.89 2.84
N THR A 68 10.36 12.91 2.55
CA THR A 68 10.96 12.90 1.20
C THR A 68 11.83 11.68 0.91
N GLY A 69 12.09 10.81 1.89
CA GLY A 69 13.11 9.75 1.78
C GLY A 69 12.93 8.72 0.65
N ALA A 70 11.73 8.59 0.05
CA ALA A 70 11.47 7.73 -1.11
C ALA A 70 11.08 8.50 -2.38
N LEU A 71 11.38 9.80 -2.42
CA LEU A 71 11.08 10.71 -3.53
C LEU A 71 12.37 11.19 -4.20
N ASP A 72 12.29 11.52 -5.49
CA ASP A 72 13.35 12.29 -6.15
C ASP A 72 13.41 13.73 -5.61
N THR A 73 14.53 14.41 -5.83
CA THR A 73 14.76 15.78 -5.35
C THR A 73 13.61 16.75 -5.69
N THR A 74 13.16 16.78 -6.94
CA THR A 74 12.13 17.73 -7.39
C THR A 74 10.78 17.43 -6.74
N THR A 75 10.40 16.17 -6.65
CA THR A 75 9.17 15.77 -5.95
C THR A 75 9.29 16.05 -4.45
N GLY A 76 10.46 15.85 -3.85
CA GLY A 76 10.74 16.16 -2.44
C GLY A 76 10.54 17.66 -2.13
N GLU A 77 11.10 18.55 -2.95
CA GLU A 77 10.90 19.99 -2.81
C GLU A 77 9.42 20.39 -2.91
N SER A 78 8.69 19.80 -3.86
CA SER A 78 7.25 20.05 -4.02
C SER A 78 6.46 19.65 -2.77
N VAL A 79 6.84 18.55 -2.13
CA VAL A 79 6.22 18.09 -0.87
C VAL A 79 6.50 19.08 0.26
N LEU A 80 7.76 19.52 0.42
CA LEU A 80 8.12 20.45 1.48
C LEU A 80 7.44 21.81 1.30
N GLN A 81 7.32 22.29 0.06
CA GLN A 81 6.59 23.51 -0.24
C GLN A 81 5.11 23.40 0.16
N LEU A 82 4.49 22.25 -0.08
CA LEU A 82 3.11 21.99 0.33
C LEU A 82 2.95 21.93 1.86
N LEU A 83 3.90 21.31 2.57
CA LEU A 83 3.91 21.34 4.04
C LEU A 83 4.08 22.77 4.56
N ARG A 84 4.98 23.55 3.96
CA ARG A 84 5.22 24.95 4.30
C ARG A 84 3.96 25.79 4.14
N THR A 85 3.24 25.66 3.02
CA THR A 85 1.97 26.37 2.81
C THR A 85 0.96 26.09 3.92
N ARG A 86 0.91 24.87 4.48
CA ARG A 86 0.00 24.59 5.60
C ARG A 86 0.44 25.24 6.91
N VAL A 87 1.74 25.32 7.15
CA VAL A 87 2.28 26.05 8.30
C VAL A 87 1.95 27.54 8.18
N ASP A 88 2.13 28.11 6.99
CA ASP A 88 1.79 29.51 6.70
C ASP A 88 0.29 29.80 6.85
N MET A 89 -0.57 28.80 6.64
CA MET A 89 -2.02 28.87 6.89
C MET A 89 -2.41 28.70 8.37
N GLY A 90 -1.43 28.58 9.28
CA GLY A 90 -1.65 28.55 10.74
C GLY A 90 -1.51 27.18 11.41
N ALA A 91 -1.06 26.15 10.70
CA ALA A 91 -0.69 24.88 11.33
C ALA A 91 0.68 24.99 12.01
N ALA A 92 0.87 24.32 13.15
CA ALA A 92 2.21 24.04 13.65
C ALA A 92 2.86 22.90 12.82
N GLY A 93 4.16 22.98 12.56
CA GLY A 93 4.91 21.96 11.80
C GLY A 93 6.14 21.47 12.54
N LEU A 94 6.36 20.15 12.52
CA LEU A 94 7.63 19.52 12.89
C LEU A 94 8.13 18.68 11.71
N LEU A 95 9.30 19.02 11.19
CA LEU A 95 9.99 18.27 10.15
C LEU A 95 11.21 17.59 10.76
N VAL A 96 11.30 16.28 10.61
CA VAL A 96 12.52 15.50 10.89
C VAL A 96 13.15 15.15 9.56
N THR A 97 14.40 15.55 9.39
CA THR A 97 15.18 15.25 8.19
C THR A 97 16.66 15.24 8.49
N HIS A 98 17.41 14.38 7.80
CA HIS A 98 18.88 14.40 7.76
C HIS A 98 19.44 15.27 6.63
N GLU A 99 18.61 15.90 5.80
CA GLU A 99 19.04 16.71 4.66
C GLU A 99 19.06 18.23 4.99
N PRO A 100 20.23 18.90 5.03
CA PRO A 100 20.32 20.32 5.39
C PRO A 100 19.50 21.26 4.49
N ARG A 101 19.40 20.94 3.20
CA ARG A 101 18.58 21.70 2.24
C ARG A 101 17.08 21.69 2.58
N PHE A 102 16.60 20.63 3.21
CA PHE A 102 15.20 20.49 3.61
C PHE A 102 14.95 21.13 4.98
N ALA A 103 15.95 21.09 5.87
CA ALA A 103 15.92 21.85 7.12
C ALA A 103 15.76 23.37 6.88
N ALA A 104 16.24 23.90 5.75
CA ALA A 104 16.09 25.31 5.39
C ALA A 104 14.64 25.79 5.17
N TYR A 105 13.66 24.88 5.10
CA TYR A 105 12.23 25.23 5.05
C TYR A 105 11.64 25.55 6.42
N ALA A 106 12.33 25.19 7.51
CA ALA A 106 11.86 25.39 8.87
C ALA A 106 12.19 26.80 9.36
N ASP A 107 11.29 27.38 10.15
CA ASP A 107 11.55 28.66 10.82
C ASP A 107 12.64 28.52 11.88
N ARG A 108 12.77 27.32 12.48
CA ARG A 108 13.77 26.98 13.50
C ARG A 108 14.29 25.58 13.25
N VAL A 109 15.61 25.39 13.40
CA VAL A 109 16.30 24.11 13.22
C VAL A 109 16.89 23.68 14.54
N VAL A 110 16.66 22.43 14.94
CA VAL A 110 17.27 21.81 16.11
C VAL A 110 18.14 20.65 15.64
N TYR A 111 19.40 20.65 16.03
CA TYR A 111 20.33 19.56 15.75
C TYR A 111 20.31 18.57 16.91
N LEU A 112 20.02 17.31 16.58
CA LEU A 112 20.04 16.21 17.53
C LEU A 112 21.22 15.29 17.24
N ARG A 113 21.90 14.86 18.31
CA ARG A 113 22.98 13.88 18.26
C ARG A 113 22.87 12.94 19.45
N ASP A 114 22.89 11.63 19.20
CA ASP A 114 22.82 10.58 20.23
C ASP A 114 21.65 10.76 21.23
N GLY A 115 20.50 11.25 20.75
CA GLY A 115 19.32 11.50 21.57
C GLY A 115 19.34 12.81 22.37
N HIS A 116 20.36 13.64 22.20
CA HIS A 116 20.51 14.93 22.86
C HIS A 116 20.41 16.09 21.87
N ILE A 117 19.89 17.23 22.32
CA ILE A 117 19.93 18.48 21.56
C ILE A 117 21.34 19.03 21.65
N GLU A 118 22.03 19.10 20.52
CA GLU A 118 23.38 19.64 20.41
C GLU A 118 23.35 21.15 20.18
N SER A 119 22.43 21.63 19.34
CA SER A 119 22.25 23.06 19.08
C SER A 119 20.86 23.37 18.51
N ALA A 120 20.50 24.65 18.53
CA ALA A 120 19.28 25.16 17.91
C ALA A 120 19.54 26.52 17.24
N SER A 121 18.97 26.74 16.06
CA SER A 121 18.93 28.06 15.44
C SER A 121 18.00 28.99 16.24
N GLN A 122 18.33 30.29 16.23
CA GLN A 122 17.50 31.32 16.85
C GLN A 122 16.20 31.52 16.07
#